data_AF-A0A7M7REB1-F1
#
_entry.id   AF-A0A7M7REB1-F1
#
_cell.length_a   1.000
_cell.length_b   1.000
_cell.length_c   1.000
_cell.angle_alpha   90.00
_cell.angle_beta   90.00
_cell.angle_gamma   90.00
#
_symmetry.space_group_name_H-M   'P 1'
#
loop_
_entity.id
_entity.type
_entity.pdbx_description
1 polymer ?
#
loop_
_entity_poly.entity_id
_entity_poly.type
_entity_poly.pdbx_seq_one_letter_code
_entity_poly.pdbx_strand_id
1 'polypeptide(L)'
;MTTTRRQNLTHATQERMMVQARHQEDTREDHLKRLANEKVLEANMASEERVENKRHIRRVQQEEMERNMSESILKAQQDRIQREQQMEQEERITNRLQQLKLETQRQEKVRQQIRENSLELRELEAKLRAGYMNRERAAQIAEKEASKYEKTARDAEIARLMMDESARAESQEQRKLVEQYQESVHYQQELEKQLEEKEKRKQEDYEEFLKEKLMIDEIVRKIHEEDEREREIYYEKQHATKRYIDEDAVARQKWKDLERQKMEQENMEILKFATLQQHREEDRMENKRQQEEAKASVQKNLSDDIARKRAMEEEMERVREELYHEEQEETQRQKEMAEIERQIRQRLELQKTYQEQLRLKRMRRQAEMGEEEEFKRQMLAKFEEDDRIEQMNAQRRRMKQQEHKRRVEDLLADRRAQFAADKERERDEREEAENLERLRMQIIEEERQRLLKEHASKLLGFLPKGVIRNEQDLELFDDDFKRNYSGRQRNIHSAEGWE
;
A
#
# COMPACT_ATOMS: atom_id res chain seq x y z
N MET A 1 -82.73 -127.31 -26.83
CA MET A 1 -82.37 -127.70 -28.20
C MET A 1 -81.01 -127.05 -28.46
N THR A 2 -79.88 -127.73 -28.47
CA THR A 2 -79.50 -128.91 -29.24
C THR A 2 -78.37 -129.64 -28.51
N THR A 3 -78.55 -130.96 -28.37
CA THR A 3 -77.66 -131.92 -27.73
C THR A 3 -76.31 -132.03 -28.44
N THR A 4 -75.25 -131.60 -27.77
CA THR A 4 -73.87 -131.99 -28.11
C THR A 4 -73.54 -133.26 -27.33
N ARG A 5 -73.45 -134.39 -28.03
CA ARG A 5 -73.05 -135.68 -27.48
C ARG A 5 -71.54 -135.62 -27.15
N ARG A 6 -71.18 -135.59 -25.87
CA ARG A 6 -69.80 -135.74 -25.38
C ARG A 6 -69.31 -137.16 -25.69
N GLN A 7 -68.33 -137.30 -26.57
CA GLN A 7 -67.52 -138.50 -26.65
C GLN A 7 -66.26 -138.29 -25.82
N ASN A 8 -66.04 -139.21 -24.89
CA ASN A 8 -64.79 -139.35 -24.16
C ASN A 8 -63.73 -139.78 -25.18
N LEU A 9 -62.81 -138.87 -25.51
CA LEU A 9 -61.64 -139.15 -26.32
C LEU A 9 -60.73 -140.14 -25.59
N THR A 10 -60.21 -141.12 -26.31
CA THR A 10 -59.19 -142.05 -25.79
C THR A 10 -57.87 -141.33 -25.51
N HIS A 11 -57.16 -141.74 -24.45
CA HIS A 11 -55.86 -141.16 -24.04
C HIS A 11 -54.87 -141.02 -25.20
N ALA A 12 -54.77 -142.05 -26.06
CA ALA A 12 -53.86 -142.06 -27.21
C ALA A 12 -54.17 -140.98 -28.28
N THR A 13 -55.45 -140.62 -28.46
CA THR A 13 -55.85 -139.53 -29.37
C THR A 13 -55.59 -138.15 -28.77
N GLN A 14 -55.73 -138.01 -27.45
CA GLN A 14 -55.34 -136.78 -26.74
C GLN A 14 -53.82 -136.59 -26.75
N GLU A 15 -53.03 -137.64 -26.50
CA GLU A 15 -51.57 -137.56 -26.56
C GLU A 15 -51.06 -137.15 -27.94
N ARG A 16 -51.58 -137.74 -29.04
CA ARG A 16 -51.19 -137.34 -30.40
C ARG A 16 -51.51 -135.87 -30.70
N MET A 17 -52.70 -135.41 -30.32
CA MET A 17 -53.08 -134.00 -30.51
C MET A 17 -52.22 -133.07 -29.66
N MET A 18 -51.87 -133.45 -28.42
CA MET A 18 -50.98 -132.67 -27.54
C MET A 18 -49.55 -132.63 -28.08
N VAL A 19 -49.03 -133.74 -28.62
CA VAL A 19 -47.69 -133.78 -29.24
C VAL A 19 -47.66 -132.95 -30.52
N GLN A 20 -48.70 -133.03 -31.36
CA GLN A 20 -48.78 -132.24 -32.58
C GLN A 20 -48.98 -130.74 -32.28
N ALA A 21 -49.79 -130.39 -31.26
CA ALA A 21 -49.94 -129.03 -30.78
C ALA A 21 -48.63 -128.48 -30.20
N ARG A 22 -47.91 -129.26 -29.38
CA ARG A 22 -46.56 -128.88 -28.89
C ARG A 22 -45.58 -128.66 -30.03
N HIS A 23 -45.55 -129.55 -31.03
CA HIS A 23 -44.66 -129.37 -32.18
C HIS A 23 -45.02 -128.12 -33.01
N GLN A 24 -46.31 -127.81 -33.15
CA GLN A 24 -46.77 -126.58 -33.79
C GLN A 24 -46.47 -125.32 -32.94
N GLU A 25 -46.54 -125.42 -31.62
CA GLU A 25 -46.13 -124.36 -30.70
C GLU A 25 -44.63 -124.13 -30.73
N ASP A 26 -43.81 -125.18 -30.68
CA ASP A 26 -42.35 -125.12 -30.75
C ASP A 26 -41.89 -124.47 -32.06
N THR A 27 -42.47 -124.88 -33.20
CA THR A 27 -42.15 -124.27 -34.50
C THR A 27 -42.61 -122.81 -34.57
N ARG A 28 -43.74 -122.46 -33.96
CA ARG A 28 -44.20 -121.06 -33.85
C ARG A 28 -43.28 -120.24 -32.94
N GLU A 29 -42.86 -120.77 -31.81
CA GLU A 29 -41.91 -120.12 -30.91
C GLU A 29 -40.56 -119.90 -31.58
N ASP A 30 -40.04 -120.88 -32.31
CA ASP A 30 -38.80 -120.75 -33.06
C ASP A 30 -38.92 -119.71 -34.18
N HIS A 31 -40.06 -119.67 -34.89
CA HIS A 31 -40.34 -118.60 -35.85
C HIS A 31 -40.43 -117.22 -35.19
N LEU A 32 -41.06 -117.11 -34.02
CA LEU A 32 -41.14 -115.87 -33.26
C LEU A 32 -39.76 -115.42 -32.74
N LYS A 33 -38.92 -116.35 -32.28
CA LYS A 33 -37.52 -116.07 -31.88
C LYS A 33 -36.69 -115.61 -33.07
N ARG A 34 -36.84 -116.23 -34.25
CA ARG A 34 -36.17 -115.78 -35.47
C ARG A 34 -36.61 -114.38 -35.88
N LEU A 35 -37.91 -114.11 -35.89
CA LEU A 35 -38.45 -112.78 -36.20
C LEU A 35 -38.04 -111.72 -35.16
N ALA A 36 -37.97 -112.08 -33.87
CA ALA A 36 -37.49 -111.18 -32.83
C ALA A 36 -36.00 -110.86 -33.01
N ASN A 37 -35.19 -111.87 -33.31
CA ASN A 37 -33.77 -111.70 -33.59
C ASN A 37 -33.54 -110.88 -34.87
N GLU A 38 -34.34 -111.12 -35.92
CA GLU A 38 -34.31 -110.36 -37.16
C GLU A 38 -34.69 -108.90 -36.93
N LYS A 39 -35.72 -108.61 -36.12
CA LYS A 39 -36.09 -107.25 -35.72
C LYS A 39 -35.01 -106.55 -34.89
N VAL A 40 -34.32 -107.27 -34.00
CA VAL A 40 -33.19 -106.70 -33.24
C VAL A 40 -32.02 -106.40 -34.16
N LEU A 41 -31.73 -107.31 -35.10
CA LEU A 41 -30.68 -107.11 -36.09
C LEU A 41 -31.02 -105.91 -36.99
N GLU A 42 -32.26 -105.82 -37.48
CA GLU A 42 -32.75 -104.71 -38.31
C GLU A 42 -32.70 -103.37 -37.54
N ALA A 43 -33.07 -103.35 -36.26
CA ALA A 43 -32.95 -102.17 -35.41
C ALA A 43 -31.47 -101.77 -35.17
N ASN A 44 -30.58 -102.75 -34.99
CA ASN A 44 -29.15 -102.50 -34.86
C ASN A 44 -28.57 -101.93 -36.16
N MET A 45 -28.86 -102.55 -37.31
CA MET A 45 -28.44 -102.08 -38.64
C MET A 45 -28.99 -100.67 -38.93
N ALA A 46 -30.26 -100.41 -38.63
CA ALA A 46 -30.86 -99.08 -38.77
C ALA A 46 -30.27 -98.03 -37.81
N SER A 47 -29.76 -98.46 -36.65
CA SER A 47 -29.09 -97.59 -35.69
C SER A 47 -27.60 -97.40 -35.98
N GLU A 48 -26.99 -98.30 -36.73
CA GLU A 48 -25.56 -98.30 -37.05
C GLU A 48 -25.19 -97.06 -37.86
N GLU A 49 -25.97 -96.72 -38.89
CA GLU A 49 -25.81 -95.49 -39.67
C GLU A 49 -25.93 -94.24 -38.77
N ARG A 50 -26.84 -94.24 -37.80
CA ARG A 50 -27.01 -93.13 -36.85
C ARG A 50 -25.83 -93.02 -35.87
N VAL A 51 -25.30 -94.15 -35.40
CA VAL A 51 -24.14 -94.19 -34.50
C VAL A 51 -22.88 -93.77 -35.26
N GLU A 52 -22.71 -94.23 -36.49
CA GLU A 52 -21.62 -93.84 -37.38
C GLU A 52 -21.68 -92.34 -37.69
N ASN A 53 -22.85 -91.81 -38.06
CA ASN A 53 -23.06 -90.38 -38.24
C ASN A 53 -22.74 -89.57 -36.97
N LYS A 54 -23.14 -90.03 -35.78
CA LYS A 54 -22.77 -89.38 -34.51
C LYS A 54 -21.27 -89.43 -34.23
N ARG A 55 -20.59 -90.54 -34.55
CA ARG A 55 -19.13 -90.66 -34.41
C ARG A 55 -18.41 -89.74 -35.38
N HIS A 56 -18.90 -89.65 -36.63
CA HIS A 56 -18.38 -88.73 -37.63
C HIS A 56 -18.55 -87.27 -37.19
N ILE A 57 -19.74 -86.87 -36.76
CA ILE A 57 -20.01 -85.52 -36.26
C ILE A 57 -19.11 -85.18 -35.06
N ARG A 58 -18.96 -86.08 -34.10
CA ARG A 58 -18.06 -85.84 -32.95
C ARG A 58 -16.60 -85.68 -33.37
N ARG A 59 -16.14 -86.47 -34.34
CA ARG A 59 -14.79 -86.35 -34.89
C ARG A 59 -14.61 -85.00 -35.58
N VAL A 60 -15.55 -84.61 -36.43
CA VAL A 60 -15.54 -83.29 -37.10
C VAL A 60 -15.56 -82.15 -36.08
N GLN A 61 -16.41 -82.22 -35.05
CA GLN A 61 -16.45 -81.21 -33.98
C GLN A 61 -15.14 -81.14 -33.19
N GLN A 62 -14.50 -82.28 -32.93
CA GLN A 62 -13.20 -82.31 -32.26
C GLN A 62 -12.10 -81.71 -33.15
N GLU A 63 -12.08 -82.05 -34.43
CA GLU A 63 -11.16 -81.46 -35.41
C GLU A 63 -11.39 -79.94 -35.56
N GLU A 64 -12.63 -79.47 -35.57
CA GLU A 64 -12.97 -78.04 -35.57
C GLU A 64 -12.52 -77.34 -34.29
N MET A 65 -12.72 -77.97 -33.13
CA MET A 65 -12.27 -77.41 -31.84
C MET A 65 -10.74 -77.32 -31.77
N GLU A 66 -10.03 -78.34 -32.25
CA GLU A 66 -8.57 -78.36 -32.34
C GLU A 66 -8.05 -77.28 -33.31
N ARG A 67 -8.72 -77.11 -34.46
CA ARG A 67 -8.44 -76.02 -35.41
C ARG A 67 -8.65 -74.66 -34.78
N ASN A 68 -9.81 -74.41 -34.18
CA ASN A 68 -10.12 -73.14 -33.51
C ASN A 68 -9.14 -72.83 -32.38
N MET A 69 -8.74 -73.85 -31.60
CA MET A 69 -7.72 -73.70 -30.56
C MET A 69 -6.36 -73.34 -31.17
N SER A 70 -5.93 -74.03 -32.23
CA SER A 70 -4.67 -73.75 -32.92
C SER A 70 -4.65 -72.34 -33.53
N GLU A 71 -5.75 -71.92 -34.15
CA GLU A 71 -5.92 -70.56 -34.68
C GLU A 71 -5.89 -69.51 -33.56
N SER A 72 -6.53 -69.78 -32.42
CA SER A 72 -6.49 -68.88 -31.26
C SER A 72 -5.08 -68.75 -30.69
N ILE A 73 -4.30 -69.84 -30.62
CA ILE A 73 -2.91 -69.82 -30.15
C ILE A 73 -2.04 -69.03 -31.12
N LEU A 74 -2.18 -69.28 -32.43
CA LEU A 74 -1.44 -68.55 -33.47
C LEU A 74 -1.77 -67.07 -33.44
N LYS A 75 -3.05 -66.71 -33.30
CA LYS A 75 -3.49 -65.31 -33.19
C LYS A 75 -2.95 -64.65 -31.93
N ALA A 76 -2.99 -65.34 -30.78
CA ALA A 76 -2.41 -64.82 -29.54
C ALA A 76 -0.89 -64.62 -29.64
N GLN A 77 -0.17 -65.50 -30.35
CA GLN A 77 1.25 -65.33 -30.63
C GLN A 77 1.51 -64.14 -31.57
N GLN A 78 0.72 -63.99 -32.62
CA GLN A 78 0.81 -62.84 -33.53
C GLN A 78 0.53 -61.52 -32.80
N ASP A 79 -0.53 -61.47 -31.98
CA ASP A 79 -0.88 -60.29 -31.17
C ASP A 79 0.23 -59.96 -30.17
N ARG A 80 0.88 -60.97 -29.57
CA ARG A 80 2.02 -60.77 -28.69
C ARG A 80 3.21 -60.17 -29.43
N ILE A 81 3.57 -60.70 -30.59
CA ILE A 81 4.66 -60.17 -31.42
C ILE A 81 4.35 -58.74 -31.87
N GLN A 82 3.11 -58.46 -32.29
CA GLN A 82 2.70 -57.11 -32.66
C GLN A 82 2.78 -56.13 -31.50
N ARG A 83 2.36 -56.53 -30.29
CA ARG A 83 2.49 -55.70 -29.08
C ARG A 83 3.96 -55.47 -28.73
N GLU A 84 4.81 -56.49 -28.78
CA GLU A 84 6.25 -56.35 -28.54
C GLU A 84 6.87 -55.35 -29.54
N GLN A 85 6.52 -55.44 -30.83
CA GLN A 85 6.96 -54.49 -31.85
C GLN A 85 6.44 -53.06 -31.61
N GLN A 86 5.18 -52.91 -31.17
CA GLN A 86 4.62 -51.61 -30.82
C GLN A 86 5.34 -50.99 -29.62
N MET A 87 5.58 -51.77 -28.56
CA MET A 87 6.33 -51.32 -27.39
C MET A 87 7.76 -50.91 -27.77
N GLU A 88 8.46 -51.67 -28.61
CA GLU A 88 9.79 -51.29 -29.08
C GLU A 88 9.77 -49.98 -29.88
N GLN A 89 8.76 -49.76 -30.74
CA GLN A 89 8.62 -48.51 -31.48
C GLN A 89 8.32 -47.33 -30.55
N GLU A 90 7.43 -47.52 -29.58
CA GLU A 90 7.13 -46.53 -28.55
C GLU A 90 8.38 -46.20 -27.72
N GLU A 91 9.14 -47.19 -27.27
CA GLU A 91 10.41 -46.99 -26.56
C GLU A 91 11.44 -46.23 -27.40
N ARG A 92 11.55 -46.52 -28.70
CA ARG A 92 12.43 -45.75 -29.59
C ARG A 92 11.99 -44.30 -29.71
N ILE A 93 10.69 -44.07 -29.84
CA ILE A 93 10.12 -42.72 -29.92
C ILE A 93 10.32 -41.97 -28.60
N THR A 94 10.04 -42.60 -27.46
CA THR A 94 10.20 -41.97 -26.13
C THR A 94 11.67 -41.64 -25.85
N ASN A 95 12.59 -42.56 -26.15
CA ASN A 95 14.03 -42.30 -26.04
C ASN A 95 14.47 -41.16 -26.95
N ARG A 96 13.98 -41.10 -28.20
CA ARG A 96 14.31 -40.01 -29.12
C ARG A 96 13.76 -38.67 -28.65
N LEU A 97 12.52 -38.63 -28.17
CA LEU A 97 11.91 -37.44 -27.58
C LEU A 97 12.65 -36.98 -26.32
N GLN A 98 13.09 -37.92 -25.48
CA GLN A 98 13.89 -37.62 -24.30
C GLN A 98 15.25 -37.03 -24.67
N GLN A 99 15.93 -37.58 -25.68
CA GLN A 99 17.19 -37.02 -26.20
C GLN A 99 16.99 -35.59 -26.69
N LEU A 100 15.97 -35.35 -27.52
CA LEU A 100 15.64 -34.01 -28.02
C LEU A 100 15.36 -33.04 -26.86
N LYS A 101 14.60 -33.47 -25.84
CA LYS A 101 14.31 -32.65 -24.66
C LYS A 101 15.56 -32.32 -23.84
N LEU A 102 16.48 -33.28 -23.67
CA LEU A 102 17.75 -33.05 -22.97
C LEU A 102 18.66 -32.12 -23.77
N GLU A 103 18.70 -32.25 -25.10
CA GLU A 103 19.43 -31.35 -25.99
C GLU A 103 18.88 -29.92 -25.90
N THR A 104 17.55 -29.74 -25.94
CA THR A 104 16.94 -28.40 -25.78
C THR A 104 17.26 -27.81 -24.40
N GLN A 105 17.16 -28.60 -23.33
CA GLN A 105 17.51 -28.14 -21.97
C GLN A 105 18.99 -27.78 -21.86
N ARG A 106 19.88 -28.56 -22.47
CA ARG A 106 21.31 -28.25 -22.51
C ARG A 106 21.56 -26.94 -23.25
N GLN A 107 20.93 -26.72 -24.40
CA GLN A 107 21.03 -25.47 -25.17
C GLN A 107 20.51 -24.27 -24.38
N GLU A 108 19.37 -24.40 -23.70
CA GLU A 108 18.83 -23.37 -22.83
C GLU A 108 19.75 -23.05 -21.65
N LYS A 109 20.34 -24.07 -21.02
CA LYS A 109 21.31 -23.90 -19.94
C LYS A 109 22.59 -23.21 -20.39
N VAL A 110 23.10 -23.55 -21.58
CA VAL A 110 24.25 -22.87 -22.19
C VAL A 110 23.89 -21.41 -22.48
N ARG A 111 22.72 -21.13 -23.06
CA ARG A 111 22.22 -19.76 -23.27
C ARG A 111 22.07 -19.00 -21.96
N GLN A 112 21.54 -19.63 -20.91
CA GLN A 112 21.42 -19.05 -19.58
C GLN A 112 22.79 -18.66 -19.02
N GLN A 113 23.76 -19.56 -19.05
CA GLN A 113 25.13 -19.27 -18.62
C GLN A 113 25.76 -18.12 -19.41
N ILE A 114 25.51 -18.06 -20.72
CA ILE A 114 26.00 -16.97 -21.58
C ILE A 114 25.33 -15.64 -21.23
N ARG A 115 24.02 -15.61 -20.98
CA ARG A 115 23.29 -14.40 -20.52
C ARG A 115 23.84 -13.89 -19.20
N GLU A 116 24.04 -14.78 -18.24
CA GLU A 116 24.56 -14.41 -16.91
C GLU A 116 26.01 -13.92 -16.98
N ASN A 117 26.86 -14.52 -17.81
CA ASN A 117 28.29 -14.23 -17.87
C ASN A 117 28.69 -13.17 -18.90
N SER A 118 27.86 -12.85 -19.89
CA SER A 118 28.18 -11.84 -20.90
C SER A 118 27.85 -10.43 -20.39
N LEU A 119 28.83 -9.53 -20.51
CA LEU A 119 28.65 -8.12 -20.13
C LEU A 119 27.68 -7.41 -21.09
N GLU A 120 27.77 -7.69 -22.39
CA GLU A 120 26.93 -7.05 -23.41
C GLU A 120 25.43 -7.29 -23.20
N LEU A 121 25.02 -8.53 -22.90
CA LEU A 121 23.61 -8.84 -22.65
C LEU A 121 23.14 -8.23 -21.33
N ARG A 122 24.00 -8.20 -20.31
CA ARG A 122 23.67 -7.56 -19.02
C ARG A 122 23.50 -6.05 -19.17
N GLU A 123 24.34 -5.39 -19.95
CA GLU A 123 24.21 -3.97 -20.26
C GLU A 123 22.95 -3.68 -21.09
N LEU A 124 22.65 -4.54 -22.07
CA LEU A 124 21.41 -4.44 -22.83
C LEU A 124 20.19 -4.60 -21.92
N GLU A 125 20.16 -5.62 -21.07
CA GLU A 125 19.09 -5.81 -20.09
C GLU A 125 18.96 -4.61 -19.14
N ALA A 126 20.07 -4.07 -18.64
CA ALA A 126 20.06 -2.89 -17.78
C ALA A 126 19.46 -1.68 -18.50
N LYS A 127 19.83 -1.45 -19.78
CA LYS A 127 19.22 -0.43 -20.63
C LYS A 127 17.72 -0.69 -20.81
N LEU A 128 17.31 -1.90 -21.17
CA LEU A 128 15.89 -2.23 -21.34
C LEU A 128 15.08 -2.04 -20.04
N ARG A 129 15.64 -2.45 -18.88
CA ARG A 129 15.04 -2.20 -17.56
C ARG A 129 14.93 -0.71 -17.27
N ALA A 130 15.95 0.09 -17.57
CA ALA A 130 15.87 1.54 -17.47
C ALA A 130 14.79 2.13 -18.39
N GLY A 131 14.61 1.58 -19.59
CA GLY A 131 13.50 1.94 -20.49
C GLY A 131 12.13 1.68 -19.86
N TYR A 132 11.93 0.53 -19.21
CA TYR A 132 10.69 0.24 -18.48
C TYR A 132 10.46 1.19 -17.31
N MET A 133 11.50 1.45 -16.51
CA MET A 133 11.45 2.42 -15.41
C MET A 133 11.08 3.82 -15.90
N ASN A 134 11.61 4.24 -17.05
CA ASN A 134 11.27 5.54 -17.63
C ASN A 134 9.82 5.58 -18.16
N ARG A 135 9.34 4.50 -18.76
CA ARG A 135 7.93 4.37 -19.18
C ARG A 135 7.00 4.44 -17.97
N GLU A 136 7.32 3.74 -16.90
CA GLU A 136 6.55 3.75 -15.66
C GLU A 136 6.56 5.13 -15.01
N ARG A 137 7.73 5.78 -14.92
CA ARG A 137 7.84 7.15 -14.41
C ARG A 137 6.98 8.12 -15.23
N ALA A 138 6.98 8.01 -16.56
CA ALA A 138 6.14 8.85 -17.40
C ALA A 138 4.65 8.61 -17.14
N ALA A 139 4.23 7.35 -16.94
CA ALA A 139 2.86 7.03 -16.55
C ALA A 139 2.49 7.62 -15.18
N GLN A 140 3.38 7.54 -14.18
CA GLN A 140 3.19 8.14 -12.86
C GLN A 140 3.10 9.67 -12.92
N ILE A 141 3.91 10.33 -13.76
CA ILE A 141 3.83 11.78 -13.95
C ILE A 141 2.47 12.14 -14.56
N ALA A 142 2.05 11.44 -15.62
CA ALA A 142 0.75 11.67 -16.25
C ALA A 142 -0.42 11.43 -15.28
N GLU A 143 -0.35 10.39 -14.45
CA GLU A 143 -1.34 10.12 -13.40
C GLU A 143 -1.37 11.24 -12.35
N LYS A 144 -0.19 11.69 -11.90
CA LYS A 144 -0.08 12.79 -10.93
C LYS A 144 -0.62 14.10 -11.50
N GLU A 145 -0.37 14.38 -12.78
CA GLU A 145 -0.93 15.54 -13.48
C GLU A 145 -2.44 15.43 -13.59
N ALA A 146 -2.98 14.28 -14.02
CA ALA A 146 -4.42 14.04 -14.05
C ALA A 146 -5.07 14.22 -12.67
N SER A 147 -4.44 13.69 -11.62
CA SER A 147 -4.91 13.88 -10.23
C SER A 147 -4.85 15.34 -9.78
N LYS A 148 -3.83 16.11 -10.20
CA LYS A 148 -3.77 17.56 -9.94
C LYS A 148 -4.93 18.28 -10.62
N TYR A 149 -5.19 18.01 -11.89
CA TYR A 149 -6.31 18.61 -12.62
C TYR A 149 -7.66 18.27 -11.99
N GLU A 150 -7.82 17.04 -11.52
CA GLU A 150 -9.03 16.63 -10.79
C GLU A 150 -9.18 17.38 -9.46
N LYS A 151 -8.10 17.53 -8.70
CA LYS A 151 -8.11 18.31 -7.44
C LYS A 151 -8.43 19.78 -7.69
N THR A 152 -7.78 20.42 -8.66
CA THR A 152 -8.06 21.82 -8.98
C THR A 152 -9.49 22.02 -9.46
N ALA A 153 -10.06 21.07 -10.21
CA ALA A 153 -11.47 21.10 -10.60
C ALA A 153 -12.41 21.00 -9.37
N ARG A 154 -12.13 20.08 -8.44
CA ARG A 154 -12.90 19.95 -7.18
C ARG A 154 -12.78 21.19 -6.31
N ASP A 155 -11.58 21.73 -6.12
CA ASP A 155 -11.34 22.94 -5.32
C ASP A 155 -12.06 24.15 -5.93
N ALA A 156 -12.09 24.27 -7.25
CA ALA A 156 -12.85 25.31 -7.95
C ALA A 156 -14.36 25.16 -7.74
N GLU A 157 -14.88 23.93 -7.70
CA GLU A 157 -16.30 23.66 -7.40
C GLU A 157 -16.65 24.03 -5.95
N ILE A 158 -15.80 23.67 -4.99
CA ILE A 158 -15.94 24.05 -3.58
C ILE A 158 -15.91 25.57 -3.43
N ALA A 159 -14.95 26.25 -4.07
CA ALA A 159 -14.85 27.70 -4.03
C ALA A 159 -16.11 28.37 -4.60
N ARG A 160 -16.69 27.81 -5.68
CA ARG A 160 -17.96 28.32 -6.24
C ARG A 160 -19.12 28.16 -5.26
N LEU A 161 -19.23 27.01 -4.60
CA LEU A 161 -20.26 26.77 -3.57
C LEU A 161 -20.09 27.73 -2.39
N MET A 162 -18.86 27.95 -1.91
CA MET A 162 -18.59 28.89 -0.82
C MET A 162 -18.92 30.34 -1.22
N MET A 163 -18.62 30.75 -2.46
CA MET A 163 -19.01 32.07 -2.97
C MET A 163 -20.53 32.23 -3.03
N ASP A 164 -21.26 31.21 -3.51
CA ASP A 164 -22.72 31.21 -3.56
C ASP A 164 -23.33 31.30 -2.15
N GLU A 165 -22.75 30.60 -1.16
CA GLU A 165 -23.18 30.68 0.24
C GLU A 165 -22.87 32.05 0.87
N SER A 166 -21.69 32.61 0.63
CA SER A 166 -21.31 33.95 1.10
C SER A 166 -22.25 35.01 0.52
N ALA A 167 -22.55 34.94 -0.77
CA ALA A 167 -23.48 35.86 -1.43
C ALA A 167 -24.90 35.76 -0.85
N ARG A 168 -25.35 34.54 -0.48
CA ARG A 168 -26.63 34.35 0.20
C ARG A 168 -26.62 34.97 1.61
N ALA A 169 -25.54 34.80 2.36
CA ALA A 169 -25.39 35.39 3.69
C ALA A 169 -25.39 36.92 3.63
N GLU A 170 -24.61 37.52 2.71
CA GLU A 170 -24.59 38.97 2.48
C GLU A 170 -25.98 39.51 2.09
N SER A 171 -26.72 38.81 1.23
CA SER A 171 -28.08 39.21 0.86
C SER A 171 -29.03 39.17 2.06
N GLN A 172 -28.88 38.20 2.97
CA GLN A 172 -29.67 38.14 4.20
C GLN A 172 -29.30 39.27 5.17
N GLU A 173 -28.02 39.60 5.32
CA GLU A 173 -27.58 40.73 6.13
C GLU A 173 -28.11 42.06 5.58
N GLN A 174 -28.04 42.28 4.27
CA GLN A 174 -28.63 43.45 3.63
C GLN A 174 -30.13 43.56 3.88
N ARG A 175 -30.87 42.44 3.81
CA ARG A 175 -32.30 42.43 4.15
C ARG A 175 -32.56 42.86 5.60
N LYS A 176 -31.80 42.32 6.55
CA LYS A 176 -31.91 42.71 7.97
C LYS A 176 -31.59 44.19 8.18
N LEU A 177 -30.58 44.72 7.50
CA LEU A 177 -30.24 46.15 7.57
C LEU A 177 -31.38 47.01 7.01
N VAL A 178 -32.01 46.60 5.91
CA VAL A 178 -33.17 47.29 5.35
C VAL A 178 -34.37 47.24 6.31
N GLU A 179 -34.63 46.09 6.94
CA GLU A 179 -35.68 45.94 7.95
C GLU A 179 -35.45 46.86 9.16
N GLN A 180 -34.22 46.87 9.72
CA GLN A 180 -33.85 47.78 10.81
C GLN A 180 -33.97 49.25 10.41
N TYR A 181 -33.60 49.59 9.18
CA TYR A 181 -33.77 50.94 8.66
C TYR A 181 -35.26 51.31 8.58
N GLN A 182 -36.10 50.43 8.06
CA GLN A 182 -37.55 50.64 8.02
C GLN A 182 -38.16 50.81 9.41
N GLU A 183 -37.75 49.99 10.39
CA GLU A 183 -38.17 50.11 11.79
C GLU A 183 -37.75 51.46 12.39
N SER A 184 -36.52 51.92 12.13
CA SER A 184 -36.06 53.22 12.63
C SER A 184 -36.81 54.41 11.99
N VAL A 185 -37.14 54.32 10.70
CA VAL A 185 -37.99 55.32 10.02
C VAL A 185 -39.40 55.31 10.61
N HIS A 186 -39.99 54.13 10.87
CA HIS A 186 -41.30 54.02 11.50
C HIS A 186 -41.29 54.65 12.91
N TYR A 187 -40.28 54.35 13.71
CA TYR A 187 -40.10 54.92 15.04
C TYR A 187 -39.92 56.45 15.00
N GLN A 188 -39.16 56.97 14.03
CA GLN A 188 -39.01 58.40 13.83
C GLN A 188 -40.35 59.08 13.49
N GLN A 189 -41.15 58.49 12.59
CA GLN A 189 -42.48 59.00 12.26
C GLN A 189 -43.43 59.00 13.46
N GLU A 190 -43.35 58.00 14.34
CA GLU A 190 -44.13 57.97 15.58
C GLU A 190 -43.70 59.08 16.56
N LEU A 191 -42.39 59.33 16.69
CA LEU A 191 -41.88 60.44 17.49
C LEU A 191 -42.32 61.80 16.95
N GLU A 192 -42.27 61.99 15.63
CA GLU A 192 -42.75 63.22 14.97
C GLU A 192 -44.23 63.45 15.26
N LYS A 193 -45.07 62.42 15.16
CA LYS A 193 -46.49 62.51 15.56
C LYS A 193 -46.69 62.88 17.03
N GLN A 194 -45.89 62.31 17.94
CA GLN A 194 -45.96 62.66 19.36
C GLN A 194 -45.55 64.12 19.62
N LEU A 195 -44.60 64.65 18.85
CA LEU A 195 -44.20 66.06 18.92
C LEU A 195 -45.31 66.96 18.37
N GLU A 196 -45.89 66.63 17.23
CA GLU A 196 -47.04 67.34 16.67
C GLU A 196 -48.23 67.36 17.64
N GLU A 197 -48.54 66.24 18.29
CA GLU A 197 -49.60 66.17 19.32
C GLU A 197 -49.28 67.06 20.52
N LYS A 198 -48.03 67.09 20.98
CA LYS A 198 -47.61 68.00 22.07
C LYS A 198 -47.70 69.46 21.67
N GLU A 199 -47.37 69.80 20.42
CA GLU A 199 -47.51 71.17 19.92
C GLU A 199 -48.97 71.59 19.79
N LYS A 200 -49.85 70.70 19.31
CA LYS A 200 -51.30 70.95 19.29
C LYS A 200 -51.87 71.17 20.68
N ARG A 201 -51.50 70.34 21.66
CA ARG A 201 -51.90 70.55 23.06
C ARG A 201 -51.44 71.90 23.60
N LYS A 202 -50.21 72.31 23.30
CA LYS A 202 -49.74 73.65 23.69
C LYS A 202 -50.53 74.79 23.03
N GLN A 203 -51.00 74.60 21.80
CA GLN A 203 -51.85 75.57 21.11
C GLN A 203 -53.23 75.64 21.78
N GLU A 204 -53.83 74.49 22.10
CA GLU A 204 -55.11 74.39 22.82
C GLU A 204 -55.01 75.04 24.22
N ASP A 205 -53.96 74.71 24.99
CA ASP A 205 -53.69 75.31 26.30
C ASP A 205 -53.51 76.83 26.21
N TYR A 206 -52.86 77.32 25.14
CA TYR A 206 -52.66 78.75 24.90
C TYR A 206 -53.97 79.47 24.53
N GLU A 207 -54.84 78.82 23.76
CA GLU A 207 -56.18 79.33 23.46
C GLU A 207 -57.07 79.39 24.70
N GLU A 208 -57.00 78.38 25.57
CA GLU A 208 -57.69 78.38 26.86
C GLU A 208 -57.17 79.49 27.77
N PHE A 209 -55.84 79.65 27.88
CA PHE A 209 -55.22 80.74 28.63
C PHE A 209 -55.68 82.12 28.14
N LEU A 210 -55.80 82.33 26.83
CA LEU A 210 -56.31 83.60 26.29
C LEU A 210 -57.78 83.84 26.65
N LYS A 211 -58.62 82.80 26.65
CA LYS A 211 -60.02 82.89 27.10
C LYS A 211 -60.10 83.21 28.60
N GLU A 212 -59.30 82.54 29.42
CA GLU A 212 -59.21 82.82 30.86
C GLU A 212 -58.71 84.24 31.13
N LYS A 213 -57.69 84.71 30.41
CA LYS A 213 -57.18 86.07 30.53
C LYS A 213 -58.25 87.12 30.20
N LEU A 214 -58.99 86.94 29.11
CA LEU A 214 -60.10 87.85 28.77
C LEU A 214 -61.19 87.87 29.85
N MET A 215 -61.49 86.71 30.44
CA MET A 215 -62.46 86.61 31.54
C MET A 215 -61.94 87.27 32.82
N ILE A 216 -60.65 87.12 33.14
CA ILE A 216 -59.99 87.79 34.26
C ILE A 216 -59.97 89.31 34.04
N ASP A 217 -59.66 89.79 32.84
CA ASP A 217 -59.69 91.22 32.50
C ASP A 217 -61.10 91.82 32.65
N GLU A 218 -62.17 91.06 32.35
CA GLU A 218 -63.55 91.47 32.63
C GLU A 218 -63.87 91.53 34.13
N ILE A 219 -63.36 90.58 34.92
CA ILE A 219 -63.51 90.59 36.38
C ILE A 219 -62.78 91.79 36.99
N VAL A 220 -61.54 92.07 36.55
CA VAL A 220 -60.75 93.22 37.00
C VAL A 220 -61.43 94.54 36.62
N ARG A 221 -62.06 94.63 35.43
CA ARG A 221 -62.86 95.80 35.06
C ARG A 221 -64.06 96.01 36.00
N LYS A 222 -64.78 94.93 36.36
CA LYS A 222 -65.88 94.99 37.32
C LYS A 222 -65.42 95.39 38.73
N ILE A 223 -64.26 94.88 39.18
CA ILE A 223 -63.66 95.27 40.46
C ILE A 223 -63.30 96.75 40.45
N HIS A 224 -62.70 97.27 39.38
CA HIS A 224 -62.40 98.70 39.28
C HIS A 224 -63.65 99.59 39.33
N GLU A 225 -64.75 99.18 38.68
CA GLU A 225 -66.04 99.88 38.74
C GLU A 225 -66.74 99.78 40.12
N GLU A 226 -66.46 98.74 40.90
CA GLU A 226 -66.90 98.61 42.30
C GLU A 226 -66.03 99.45 43.24
N ASP A 227 -64.70 99.43 43.06
CA ASP A 227 -63.73 100.21 43.84
C ASP A 227 -63.88 101.74 43.64
N GLU A 228 -64.35 102.20 42.48
CA GLU A 228 -64.69 103.62 42.29
C GLU A 228 -65.94 104.02 43.09
N ARG A 229 -66.96 103.15 43.15
CA ARG A 229 -68.16 103.36 43.98
C ARG A 229 -67.84 103.31 45.47
N GLU A 230 -66.95 102.42 45.89
CA GLU A 230 -66.49 102.39 47.29
C GLU A 230 -65.64 103.61 47.67
N ARG A 231 -64.82 104.14 46.76
CA ARG A 231 -64.02 105.35 47.00
C ARG A 231 -64.87 106.59 47.24
N GLU A 232 -65.99 106.75 46.53
CA GLU A 232 -66.94 107.85 46.77
C GLU A 232 -67.55 107.77 48.18
N ILE A 233 -67.95 106.57 48.62
CA ILE A 233 -68.48 106.31 49.98
C ILE A 233 -67.40 106.52 51.06
N TYR A 234 -66.14 106.23 50.73
CA TYR A 234 -65.00 106.39 51.64
C TYR A 234 -64.64 107.86 51.90
N TYR A 235 -64.70 108.74 50.89
CA TYR A 235 -64.42 110.18 51.08
C TYR A 235 -65.41 110.87 52.01
N GLU A 236 -66.69 110.47 51.96
CA GLU A 236 -67.72 110.98 52.89
C GLU A 236 -67.45 110.53 54.34
N LYS A 237 -66.97 109.30 54.53
CA LYS A 237 -66.60 108.76 55.85
C LYS A 237 -65.28 109.36 56.38
N GLN A 238 -64.31 109.63 55.51
CA GLN A 238 -63.02 110.23 55.90
C GLN A 238 -63.16 111.61 56.52
N HIS A 239 -64.06 112.47 56.01
CA HIS A 239 -64.29 113.80 56.56
C HIS A 239 -64.85 113.76 57.99
N ALA A 240 -65.60 112.72 58.35
CA ALA A 240 -66.11 112.51 59.70
C ALA A 240 -65.05 111.95 60.66
N THR A 241 -64.18 111.04 60.20
CA THR A 241 -63.11 110.46 61.02
C THR A 241 -61.88 111.38 61.20
N LYS A 242 -61.63 112.34 60.30
CA LYS A 242 -60.48 113.26 60.41
C LYS A 242 -60.56 114.14 61.67
N ARG A 243 -61.76 114.43 62.16
CA ARG A 243 -61.98 115.14 63.44
C ARG A 243 -61.67 114.28 64.67
N TYR A 244 -61.80 112.96 64.56
CA TYR A 244 -61.51 112.00 65.64
C TYR A 244 -60.02 111.57 65.68
N ILE A 245 -59.30 111.69 64.57
CA ILE A 245 -57.89 111.26 64.45
C ILE A 245 -56.91 112.29 65.05
N ASP A 246 -57.23 113.58 65.02
CA ASP A 246 -56.39 114.62 65.64
C ASP A 246 -56.33 114.48 67.18
N GLU A 247 -57.34 113.87 67.79
CA GLU A 247 -57.39 113.60 69.24
C GLU A 247 -56.59 112.34 69.63
N ASP A 248 -56.45 111.36 68.73
CA ASP A 248 -55.79 110.08 68.99
C ASP A 248 -54.29 110.05 68.61
N ALA A 249 -53.84 111.02 67.80
CA ALA A 249 -52.43 111.17 67.40
C ALA A 249 -51.49 111.53 68.58
N VAL A 250 -52.02 112.17 69.63
CA VAL A 250 -51.28 112.50 70.86
C VAL A 250 -51.03 111.24 71.73
N ALA A 251 -51.86 110.19 71.60
CA ALA A 251 -51.76 108.98 72.40
C ALA A 251 -50.76 107.94 71.83
N ARG A 252 -50.55 107.90 70.50
CA ARG A 252 -49.73 106.86 69.84
C ARG A 252 -48.20 107.08 69.89
N GLN A 253 -47.74 108.30 70.16
CA GLN A 253 -46.29 108.57 70.31
C GLN A 253 -45.68 107.80 71.49
N LYS A 254 -46.46 107.49 72.54
CA LYS A 254 -45.99 106.74 73.71
C LYS A 254 -45.84 105.23 73.50
N TRP A 255 -46.37 104.67 72.40
CA TRP A 255 -46.38 103.22 72.14
C TRP A 255 -45.20 102.77 71.25
N LYS A 256 -44.68 103.67 70.40
CA LYS A 256 -43.59 103.37 69.45
C LYS A 256 -42.22 103.13 70.11
N ASP A 257 -42.01 103.62 71.34
CA ASP A 257 -40.74 103.43 72.05
C ASP A 257 -40.61 102.03 72.69
N LEU A 258 -41.72 101.29 72.84
CA LEU A 258 -41.73 99.97 73.50
C LEU A 258 -41.44 98.79 72.54
N GLU A 259 -41.80 98.91 71.26
CA GLU A 259 -41.71 97.81 70.27
C GLU A 259 -40.25 97.53 69.83
N ARG A 260 -39.39 98.56 69.87
CA ARG A 260 -38.01 98.49 69.36
C ARG A 260 -37.12 97.51 70.16
N GLN A 261 -37.47 97.22 71.41
CA GLN A 261 -36.71 96.33 72.30
C GLN A 261 -36.98 94.83 72.08
N LYS A 262 -38.06 94.44 71.38
CA LYS A 262 -38.41 93.03 71.15
C LYS A 262 -37.69 92.40 69.95
N MET A 263 -37.39 93.20 68.92
CA MET A 263 -36.77 92.73 67.66
C MET A 263 -35.32 92.27 67.80
N GLU A 264 -34.58 92.74 68.81
CA GLU A 264 -33.18 92.37 69.02
C GLU A 264 -33.01 90.94 69.59
N GLN A 265 -34.07 90.35 70.16
CA GLN A 265 -34.01 89.02 70.79
C GLN A 265 -34.23 87.87 69.81
N GLU A 266 -35.02 88.06 68.74
CA GLU A 266 -35.34 87.02 67.75
C GLU A 266 -34.16 86.70 66.81
N ASN A 267 -33.24 87.65 66.59
CA ASN A 267 -32.07 87.45 65.75
C ASN A 267 -31.01 86.49 66.33
N MET A 268 -31.07 86.19 67.64
CA MET A 268 -30.10 85.30 68.32
C MET A 268 -30.43 83.81 68.17
N GLU A 269 -31.67 83.44 67.82
CA GLU A 269 -32.08 82.04 67.69
C GLU A 269 -31.78 81.45 66.30
N ILE A 270 -31.78 82.29 65.28
CA ILE A 270 -31.51 81.91 63.87
C ILE A 270 -30.07 81.40 63.68
N LEU A 271 -29.10 81.91 64.46
CA LEU A 271 -27.69 81.54 64.35
C LEU A 271 -27.37 80.11 64.86
N LYS A 272 -28.20 79.56 65.75
CA LYS A 272 -27.96 78.25 66.41
C LYS A 272 -28.43 77.06 65.57
N PHE A 273 -29.33 77.28 64.61
CA PHE A 273 -29.84 76.23 63.72
C PHE A 273 -28.89 75.95 62.54
N ALA A 274 -28.18 76.98 62.06
CA ALA A 274 -27.22 76.87 60.95
C ALA A 274 -25.97 76.04 61.32
N THR A 275 -25.50 76.11 62.56
CA THR A 275 -24.31 75.38 63.04
C THR A 275 -24.55 73.87 63.22
N LEU A 276 -25.79 73.45 63.46
CA LEU A 276 -26.14 72.03 63.67
C LEU A 276 -26.23 71.22 62.35
N GLN A 277 -26.46 71.90 61.23
CA GLN A 277 -26.58 71.29 59.89
C GLN A 277 -25.21 70.95 59.30
N GLN A 278 -24.20 71.82 59.51
CA GLN A 278 -22.83 71.62 59.03
C GLN A 278 -22.15 70.40 59.68
N HIS A 279 -22.34 70.19 60.98
CA HIS A 279 -21.76 69.03 61.68
C HIS A 279 -22.27 67.66 61.19
N ARG A 280 -23.54 67.55 60.73
CA ARG A 280 -24.07 66.29 60.19
C ARG A 280 -23.55 65.94 58.80
N GLU A 281 -23.10 66.94 58.05
CA GLU A 281 -22.54 66.78 56.71
C GLU A 281 -21.07 66.35 56.78
N GLU A 282 -20.31 66.91 57.74
CA GLU A 282 -18.93 66.53 58.05
C GLU A 282 -18.82 65.06 58.52
N ASP A 283 -19.69 64.60 59.43
CA ASP A 283 -19.70 63.21 59.92
C ASP A 283 -20.02 62.18 58.82
N ARG A 284 -20.77 62.60 57.77
CA ARG A 284 -21.12 61.74 56.63
C ARG A 284 -19.95 61.61 55.64
N MET A 285 -19.14 62.66 55.52
CA MET A 285 -17.95 62.68 54.66
C MET A 285 -16.79 61.90 55.30
N GLU A 286 -16.61 61.99 56.62
CA GLU A 286 -15.57 61.26 57.37
C GLU A 286 -15.78 59.73 57.28
N ASN A 287 -17.02 59.26 57.43
CA ASN A 287 -17.36 57.83 57.33
C ASN A 287 -17.15 57.25 55.92
N LYS A 288 -17.37 58.04 54.86
CA LYS A 288 -17.07 57.61 53.48
C LYS A 288 -15.57 57.48 53.25
N ARG A 289 -14.79 58.42 53.80
CA ARG A 289 -13.33 58.44 53.68
C ARG A 289 -12.69 57.23 54.36
N GLN A 290 -13.18 56.84 55.54
CA GLN A 290 -12.73 55.63 56.25
C GLN A 290 -13.08 54.33 55.50
N GLN A 291 -14.22 54.27 54.79
CA GLN A 291 -14.57 53.11 53.96
C GLN A 291 -13.71 53.01 52.68
N GLU A 292 -13.30 54.15 52.10
CA GLU A 292 -12.40 54.18 50.95
C GLU A 292 -10.97 53.79 51.34
N GLU A 293 -10.47 54.24 52.49
CA GLU A 293 -9.15 53.82 53.02
C GLU A 293 -9.10 52.32 53.35
N ALA A 294 -10.18 51.76 53.89
CA ALA A 294 -10.29 50.31 54.12
C ALA A 294 -10.30 49.50 52.81
N LYS A 295 -10.99 49.99 51.76
CA LYS A 295 -10.98 49.35 50.43
C LYS A 295 -9.62 49.47 49.75
N ALA A 296 -8.94 50.61 49.89
CA ALA A 296 -7.60 50.82 49.35
C ALA A 296 -6.56 49.92 50.02
N SER A 297 -6.66 49.66 51.33
CA SER A 297 -5.74 48.73 52.01
C SER A 297 -5.93 47.28 51.57
N VAL A 298 -7.17 46.84 51.35
CA VAL A 298 -7.48 45.50 50.83
C VAL A 298 -7.00 45.35 49.39
N GLN A 299 -7.18 46.38 48.55
CA GLN A 299 -6.72 46.36 47.16
C GLN A 299 -5.19 46.32 47.06
N LYS A 300 -4.49 47.04 47.95
CA LYS A 300 -3.02 47.00 48.06
C LYS A 300 -2.51 45.63 48.51
N ASN A 301 -3.15 45.01 49.52
CA ASN A 301 -2.78 43.67 49.96
C ASN A 301 -3.02 42.62 48.85
N LEU A 302 -4.11 42.75 48.09
CA LEU A 302 -4.39 41.87 46.95
C LEU A 302 -3.37 42.06 45.81
N SER A 303 -2.95 43.30 45.51
CA SER A 303 -1.90 43.52 44.52
C SER A 303 -0.55 42.96 44.96
N ASP A 304 -0.21 43.08 46.24
CA ASP A 304 1.05 42.56 46.79
C ASP A 304 1.05 41.01 46.79
N ASP A 305 -0.09 40.37 47.07
CA ASP A 305 -0.22 38.90 47.00
C ASP A 305 -0.18 38.37 45.57
N ILE A 306 -0.78 39.08 44.60
CA ILE A 306 -0.69 38.73 43.17
C ILE A 306 0.75 38.88 42.67
N ALA A 307 1.45 39.95 43.08
CA ALA A 307 2.85 40.17 42.74
C ALA A 307 3.77 39.08 43.33
N ARG A 308 3.55 38.66 44.58
CA ARG A 308 4.30 37.55 45.19
C ARG A 308 4.07 36.21 44.50
N LYS A 309 2.83 35.90 44.12
CA LYS A 309 2.51 34.66 43.40
C LYS A 309 3.16 34.62 42.02
N ARG A 310 3.10 35.73 41.26
CA ARG A 310 3.79 35.84 39.97
C ARG A 310 5.31 35.74 40.11
N ALA A 311 5.89 36.37 41.13
CA ALA A 311 7.33 36.26 41.38
C ALA A 311 7.75 34.82 41.72
N MET A 312 6.94 34.08 42.51
CA MET A 312 7.19 32.66 42.80
C MET A 312 7.03 31.77 41.56
N GLU A 313 6.06 32.05 40.69
CA GLU A 313 5.87 31.34 39.42
C GLU A 313 7.05 31.60 38.47
N GLU A 314 7.50 32.85 38.35
CA GLU A 314 8.67 33.23 37.55
C GLU A 314 9.98 32.62 38.10
N GLU A 315 10.18 32.55 39.42
CA GLU A 315 11.33 31.86 40.00
C GLU A 315 11.28 30.35 39.76
N MET A 316 10.11 29.72 39.86
CA MET A 316 9.93 28.30 39.55
C MET A 316 10.14 27.98 38.06
N GLU A 317 9.77 28.89 37.16
CA GLU A 317 10.04 28.78 35.73
C GLU A 317 11.53 28.96 35.43
N ARG A 318 12.21 29.94 36.04
CA ARG A 318 13.67 30.10 35.92
C ARG A 318 14.44 28.86 36.38
N VAL A 319 14.06 28.28 37.53
CA VAL A 319 14.70 27.06 38.03
C VAL A 319 14.46 25.87 37.09
N ARG A 320 13.30 25.80 36.42
CA ARG A 320 13.03 24.76 35.40
C ARG A 320 13.84 24.97 34.12
N GLU A 321 13.99 26.22 33.69
CA GLU A 321 14.81 26.58 32.54
C GLU A 321 16.30 26.31 32.82
N GLU A 322 16.79 26.66 34.01
CA GLU A 322 18.15 26.36 34.46
C GLU A 322 18.42 24.85 34.51
N LEU A 323 17.51 24.05 35.09
CA LEU A 323 17.61 22.58 35.09
C LEU A 323 17.62 21.99 33.67
N TYR A 324 16.77 22.51 32.78
CA TYR A 324 16.74 22.05 31.38
C TYR A 324 18.04 22.38 30.63
N HIS A 325 18.60 23.56 30.87
CA HIS A 325 19.89 23.95 30.32
C HIS A 325 21.04 23.10 30.88
N GLU A 326 21.07 22.85 32.19
CA GLU A 326 22.07 21.97 32.83
C GLU A 326 21.97 20.52 32.33
N GLU A 327 20.77 19.96 32.17
CA GLU A 327 20.55 18.64 31.57
C GLU A 327 21.06 18.59 30.12
N GLN A 328 20.80 19.61 29.31
CA GLN A 328 21.34 19.68 27.94
C GLN A 328 22.88 19.75 27.93
N GLU A 329 23.48 20.57 28.80
CA GLU A 329 24.94 20.68 28.91
C GLU A 329 25.58 19.39 29.42
N GLU A 330 24.95 18.65 30.34
CA GLU A 330 25.42 17.33 30.75
C GLU A 330 25.33 16.31 29.62
N THR A 331 24.24 16.30 28.84
CA THR A 331 24.15 15.39 27.68
C THR A 331 25.19 15.72 26.60
N GLN A 332 25.52 17.00 26.40
CA GLN A 332 26.58 17.42 25.48
C GLN A 332 27.95 17.01 26.01
N ARG A 333 28.25 17.22 27.29
CA ARG A 333 29.49 16.74 27.92
C ARG A 333 29.65 15.22 27.81
N GLN A 334 28.57 14.46 27.99
CA GLN A 334 28.60 13.00 27.82
C GLN A 334 28.86 12.59 26.36
N LYS A 335 28.29 13.30 25.38
CA LYS A 335 28.56 13.07 23.95
C LYS A 335 30.01 13.38 23.60
N GLU A 336 30.54 14.51 24.06
CA GLU A 336 31.94 14.88 23.86
C GLU A 336 32.90 13.85 24.49
N MET A 337 32.62 13.40 25.71
CA MET A 337 33.41 12.35 26.37
C MET A 337 33.34 11.01 25.61
N ALA A 338 32.17 10.65 25.08
CA ALA A 338 32.01 9.44 24.26
C ALA A 338 32.72 9.56 22.90
N GLU A 339 32.77 10.74 22.31
CA GLU A 339 33.53 11.00 21.07
C GLU A 339 35.04 10.94 21.33
N ILE A 340 35.52 11.55 22.40
CA ILE A 340 36.92 11.45 22.84
C ILE A 340 37.28 9.99 23.14
N GLU A 341 36.42 9.24 23.82
CA GLU A 341 36.63 7.81 24.09
C GLU A 341 36.68 6.99 22.80
N ARG A 342 35.80 7.26 21.82
CA ARG A 342 35.83 6.61 20.50
C ARG A 342 37.13 6.92 19.75
N GLN A 343 37.58 8.17 19.76
CA GLN A 343 38.85 8.57 19.12
C GLN A 343 40.05 7.88 19.78
N ILE A 344 40.07 7.77 21.11
CA ILE A 344 41.11 7.05 21.85
C ILE A 344 41.08 5.54 21.52
N ARG A 345 39.90 4.93 21.47
CA ARG A 345 39.74 3.50 21.09
C ARG A 345 40.24 3.25 19.68
N GLN A 346 39.86 4.08 18.71
CA GLN A 346 40.33 3.99 17.33
C GLN A 346 41.85 4.14 17.23
N ARG A 347 42.45 5.08 17.99
CA ARG A 347 43.90 5.26 18.02
C ARG A 347 44.64 4.06 18.63
N LEU A 348 44.10 3.48 19.71
CA LEU A 348 44.66 2.28 20.35
C LEU A 348 44.52 1.04 19.46
N GLU A 349 43.40 0.90 18.75
CA GLU A 349 43.18 -0.18 17.78
C GLU A 349 44.18 -0.07 16.62
N LEU A 350 44.36 1.14 16.06
CA LEU A 350 45.34 1.39 15.00
C LEU A 350 46.79 1.11 15.46
N GLN A 351 47.11 1.43 16.72
CA GLN A 351 48.41 1.12 17.30
C GLN A 351 48.62 -0.40 17.49
N LYS A 352 47.57 -1.13 17.92
CA LYS A 352 47.61 -2.60 18.02
C LYS A 352 47.76 -3.27 16.66
N THR A 353 46.98 -2.87 15.66
CA THR A 353 47.07 -3.41 14.29
C THR A 353 48.44 -3.14 13.68
N TYR A 354 49.03 -1.97 13.92
CA TYR A 354 50.38 -1.65 13.47
C TYR A 354 51.46 -2.53 14.15
N GLN A 355 51.33 -2.78 15.45
CA GLN A 355 52.23 -3.68 16.18
C GLN A 355 52.11 -5.13 15.70
N GLU A 356 50.90 -5.61 15.44
CA GLU A 356 50.65 -6.94 14.88
C GLU A 356 51.22 -7.08 13.46
N GLN A 357 51.04 -6.08 12.61
CA GLN A 357 51.59 -6.05 11.26
C GLN A 357 53.12 -6.06 11.27
N LEU A 358 53.75 -5.31 12.19
CA LEU A 358 55.21 -5.35 12.40
C LEU A 358 55.69 -6.72 12.88
N ARG A 359 54.96 -7.37 13.79
CA ARG A 359 55.28 -8.71 14.29
C ARG A 359 55.18 -9.75 13.17
N LEU A 360 54.12 -9.72 12.37
CA LEU A 360 53.93 -10.60 11.21
C LEU A 360 55.03 -10.37 10.14
N LYS A 361 55.40 -9.11 9.89
CA LYS A 361 56.49 -8.77 8.96
C LYS A 361 57.86 -9.26 9.45
N ARG A 362 58.13 -9.20 10.76
CA ARG A 362 59.34 -9.77 11.37
C ARG A 362 59.37 -11.31 11.26
N MET A 363 58.25 -11.97 11.52
CA MET A 363 58.15 -13.44 11.40
C MET A 363 58.35 -13.91 9.95
N ARG A 364 57.75 -13.22 8.96
CA ARG A 364 57.98 -13.50 7.54
C ARG A 364 59.44 -13.35 7.15
N ARG A 365 60.07 -12.25 7.56
CA ARG A 365 61.49 -12.02 7.25
C ARG A 365 62.41 -13.05 7.89
N GLN A 366 62.08 -13.56 9.08
CA GLN A 366 62.83 -14.65 9.71
C GLN A 366 62.64 -15.99 9.00
N ALA A 367 61.43 -16.27 8.49
CA ALA A 367 61.18 -17.47 7.68
C ALA A 367 61.91 -17.41 6.33
N GLU A 368 61.84 -16.27 5.62
CA GLU A 368 62.56 -16.05 4.35
C GLU A 368 64.08 -16.19 4.53
N MET A 369 64.65 -15.66 5.61
CA MET A 369 66.08 -15.84 5.91
C MET A 369 66.43 -17.31 6.21
N GLY A 370 65.54 -18.05 6.87
CA GLY A 370 65.73 -19.50 7.12
C GLY A 370 65.72 -20.31 5.82
N GLU A 371 64.78 -20.02 4.93
CA GLU A 371 64.68 -20.65 3.61
C GLU A 371 65.91 -20.33 2.74
N GLU A 372 66.40 -19.08 2.77
CA GLU A 372 67.62 -18.68 2.05
C GLU A 372 68.89 -19.35 2.60
N GLU A 373 68.99 -19.57 3.92
CA GLU A 373 70.12 -20.28 4.53
C GLU A 373 70.10 -21.78 4.22
N GLU A 374 68.92 -22.40 4.21
CA GLU A 374 68.74 -23.79 3.78
C GLU A 374 69.07 -23.97 2.29
N PHE A 375 68.66 -23.02 1.44
CA PHE A 375 68.98 -23.01 0.02
C PHE A 375 70.50 -22.83 -0.23
N LYS A 376 71.16 -21.92 0.50
CA LYS A 376 72.63 -21.74 0.42
C LYS A 376 73.40 -22.98 0.88
N ARG A 377 72.93 -23.68 1.92
CA ARG A 377 73.54 -24.95 2.37
C ARG A 377 73.39 -26.07 1.33
N GLN A 378 72.23 -26.17 0.68
CA GLN A 378 71.99 -27.15 -0.37
C GLN A 378 72.80 -26.86 -1.64
N MET A 379 73.03 -25.59 -1.98
CA MET A 379 73.88 -25.21 -3.12
C MET A 379 75.36 -25.51 -2.86
N LEU A 380 75.88 -25.20 -1.67
CA LEU A 380 77.28 -25.46 -1.30
C LEU A 380 77.59 -26.97 -1.24
N ALA A 381 76.65 -27.79 -0.75
CA ALA A 381 76.80 -29.25 -0.73
C ALA A 381 76.87 -29.86 -2.14
N LYS A 382 76.12 -29.30 -3.11
CA LYS A 382 76.17 -29.75 -4.52
C LYS A 382 77.50 -29.42 -5.20
N PHE A 383 78.07 -28.23 -4.96
CA PHE A 383 79.35 -27.86 -5.56
C PHE A 383 80.53 -28.67 -4.99
N GLU A 384 80.49 -29.05 -3.70
CA GLU A 384 81.51 -29.93 -3.10
C GLU A 384 81.42 -31.39 -3.58
N GLU A 385 80.22 -31.85 -3.94
CA GLU A 385 80.01 -33.19 -4.53
C GLU A 385 80.49 -33.23 -5.99
N ASP A 386 80.31 -32.15 -6.75
CA ASP A 386 80.71 -32.08 -8.16
C ASP A 386 82.24 -31.83 -8.35
N ASP A 387 82.89 -31.06 -7.47
CA ASP A 387 84.35 -30.84 -7.52
C ASP A 387 85.19 -32.09 -7.16
N ARG A 388 84.61 -33.04 -6.42
CA ARG A 388 85.28 -34.31 -6.06
C ARG A 388 85.22 -35.37 -7.17
N ILE A 389 84.24 -35.27 -8.08
CA ILE A 389 83.96 -36.30 -9.10
C ILE A 389 84.71 -36.04 -10.42
N GLU A 390 85.25 -34.83 -10.62
CA GLU A 390 85.84 -34.44 -11.90
C GLU A 390 87.29 -34.94 -12.14
N GLN A 391 88.02 -35.39 -11.10
CA GLN A 391 89.44 -35.76 -11.20
C GLN A 391 89.76 -37.24 -11.51
N MET A 392 88.79 -38.15 -11.63
CA MET A 392 89.09 -39.60 -11.65
C MET A 392 88.39 -40.44 -12.73
N ASN A 393 88.18 -39.93 -13.96
CA ASN A 393 87.76 -40.78 -15.08
C ASN A 393 88.06 -40.15 -16.46
N ALA A 394 89.32 -40.12 -16.89
CA ALA A 394 89.70 -39.61 -18.22
C ALA A 394 89.64 -40.66 -19.35
N GLN A 395 89.61 -41.96 -19.05
CA GLN A 395 89.71 -43.01 -20.09
C GLN A 395 88.39 -43.77 -20.36
N ARG A 396 87.42 -43.74 -19.44
CA ARG A 396 86.02 -44.17 -19.70
C ARG A 396 85.19 -43.14 -20.48
N ARG A 397 85.70 -41.90 -20.65
CA ARG A 397 85.02 -40.80 -21.35
C ARG A 397 84.75 -41.11 -22.82
N ARG A 398 85.68 -41.68 -23.58
CA ARG A 398 85.51 -41.82 -25.05
C ARG A 398 84.45 -42.85 -25.48
N MET A 399 84.31 -43.97 -24.79
CA MET A 399 83.28 -44.99 -25.11
C MET A 399 81.90 -44.58 -24.60
N LYS A 400 81.79 -44.06 -23.36
CA LYS A 400 80.52 -43.55 -22.83
C LYS A 400 80.08 -42.26 -23.52
N GLN A 401 80.98 -41.43 -24.07
CA GLN A 401 80.61 -40.23 -24.83
C GLN A 401 79.88 -40.56 -26.15
N GLN A 402 80.16 -41.68 -26.81
CA GLN A 402 79.43 -42.06 -28.03
C GLN A 402 78.04 -42.61 -27.71
N GLU A 403 77.90 -43.44 -26.67
CA GLU A 403 76.58 -43.89 -26.18
C GLU A 403 75.77 -42.75 -25.55
N HIS A 404 76.43 -41.83 -24.84
CA HIS A 404 75.80 -40.66 -24.27
C HIS A 404 75.45 -39.63 -25.35
N LYS A 405 76.25 -39.51 -26.42
CA LYS A 405 75.92 -38.68 -27.59
C LYS A 405 74.72 -39.24 -28.34
N ARG A 406 74.63 -40.56 -28.55
CA ARG A 406 73.42 -41.20 -29.11
C ARG A 406 72.21 -41.05 -28.19
N ARG A 407 72.33 -41.32 -26.88
CA ARG A 407 71.24 -41.09 -25.92
C ARG A 407 70.86 -39.62 -25.77
N VAL A 408 71.79 -38.67 -25.91
CA VAL A 408 71.50 -37.24 -25.88
C VAL A 408 70.87 -36.79 -27.20
N GLU A 409 71.26 -37.37 -28.33
CA GLU A 409 70.61 -37.18 -29.64
C GLU A 409 69.19 -37.78 -29.63
N ASP A 410 68.98 -38.95 -29.04
CA ASP A 410 67.68 -39.56 -28.83
C ASP A 410 66.83 -38.73 -27.86
N LEU A 411 67.40 -38.26 -26.73
CA LEU A 411 66.70 -37.34 -25.82
C LEU A 411 66.42 -35.96 -26.46
N LEU A 412 67.26 -35.49 -27.37
CA LEU A 412 67.04 -34.26 -28.15
C LEU A 412 65.98 -34.48 -29.23
N ALA A 413 65.94 -35.67 -29.86
CA ALA A 413 64.92 -36.06 -30.83
C ALA A 413 63.57 -36.25 -30.14
N ASP A 414 63.52 -36.94 -29.01
CA ASP A 414 62.34 -37.07 -28.15
C ASP A 414 61.88 -35.71 -27.62
N ARG A 415 62.80 -34.84 -27.20
CA ARG A 415 62.45 -33.46 -26.78
C ARG A 415 61.94 -32.61 -27.94
N ARG A 416 62.47 -32.79 -29.16
CA ARG A 416 61.95 -32.12 -30.37
C ARG A 416 60.59 -32.68 -30.78
N ALA A 417 60.37 -33.99 -30.66
CA ALA A 417 59.09 -34.63 -30.92
C ALA A 417 58.03 -34.24 -29.88
N GLN A 418 58.39 -34.19 -28.59
CA GLN A 418 57.54 -33.67 -27.52
C GLN A 418 57.23 -32.19 -27.74
N PHE A 419 58.22 -31.36 -28.07
CA PHE A 419 57.98 -29.94 -28.38
C PHE A 419 57.12 -29.73 -29.62
N ALA A 420 57.26 -30.57 -30.65
CA ALA A 420 56.39 -30.54 -31.84
C ALA A 420 54.95 -30.97 -31.48
N ALA A 421 54.79 -32.05 -30.71
CA ALA A 421 53.49 -32.52 -30.24
C ALA A 421 52.83 -31.54 -29.26
N ASP A 422 53.60 -30.87 -28.40
CA ASP A 422 53.11 -29.83 -27.50
C ASP A 422 52.68 -28.59 -28.27
N LYS A 423 53.41 -28.22 -29.35
CA LYS A 423 53.06 -27.10 -30.22
C LYS A 423 51.85 -27.40 -31.11
N GLU A 424 51.68 -28.63 -31.56
CA GLU A 424 50.47 -29.09 -32.27
C GLU A 424 49.27 -29.09 -31.31
N ARG A 425 49.42 -29.64 -30.10
CA ARG A 425 48.39 -29.55 -29.04
C ARG A 425 48.03 -28.11 -28.70
N GLU A 426 49.00 -27.22 -28.54
CA GLU A 426 48.75 -25.80 -28.28
C GLU A 426 48.03 -25.10 -29.45
N ARG A 427 48.28 -25.52 -30.70
CA ARG A 427 47.56 -25.02 -31.87
C ARG A 427 46.12 -25.53 -31.89
N ASP A 428 45.93 -26.83 -31.68
CA ASP A 428 44.60 -27.44 -31.64
C ASP A 428 43.76 -26.83 -30.50
N GLU A 429 44.34 -26.66 -29.31
CA GLU A 429 43.69 -25.99 -28.17
C GLU A 429 43.32 -24.53 -28.48
N ARG A 430 44.17 -23.81 -29.23
CA ARG A 430 43.85 -22.44 -29.68
C ARG A 430 42.74 -22.42 -30.71
N GLU A 431 42.76 -23.31 -31.69
CA GLU A 431 41.70 -23.41 -32.70
C GLU A 431 40.36 -23.80 -32.05
N GLU A 432 40.37 -24.73 -31.09
CA GLU A 432 39.20 -25.09 -30.30
C GLU A 432 38.69 -23.90 -29.46
N ALA A 433 39.59 -23.17 -28.79
CA ALA A 433 39.23 -21.97 -28.04
C ALA A 433 38.62 -20.89 -28.93
N GLU A 434 39.21 -20.61 -30.10
CA GLU A 434 38.68 -19.66 -31.07
C GLU A 434 37.31 -20.09 -31.59
N ASN A 435 37.11 -21.37 -31.87
CA ASN A 435 35.82 -21.90 -32.33
C ASN A 435 34.75 -21.79 -31.23
N LEU A 436 35.10 -22.08 -29.97
CA LEU A 436 34.20 -21.91 -28.83
C LEU A 436 33.84 -20.44 -28.60
N GLU A 437 34.80 -19.53 -28.75
CA GLU A 437 34.55 -18.08 -28.68
C GLU A 437 33.63 -17.62 -29.82
N ARG A 438 33.85 -18.07 -31.05
CA ARG A 438 32.97 -17.74 -32.18
C ARG A 438 31.54 -18.22 -31.94
N LEU A 439 31.35 -19.46 -31.48
CA LEU A 439 30.03 -20.00 -31.13
C LEU A 439 29.39 -19.21 -29.99
N ARG A 440 30.17 -18.83 -28.97
CA ARG A 440 29.70 -17.98 -27.87
C ARG A 440 29.23 -16.62 -28.40
N MET A 441 29.99 -15.97 -29.28
CA MET A 441 29.62 -14.68 -29.87
C MET A 441 28.36 -14.78 -30.72
N GLN A 442 28.18 -15.85 -31.50
CA GLN A 442 26.94 -16.10 -32.24
C GLN A 442 25.73 -16.23 -31.30
N ILE A 443 25.87 -17.00 -30.22
CA ILE A 443 24.79 -17.14 -29.22
C ILE A 443 24.49 -15.80 -28.54
N ILE A 444 25.50 -14.99 -28.22
CA ILE A 444 25.30 -13.65 -27.67
C ILE A 444 24.48 -12.79 -28.64
N GLU A 445 24.82 -12.79 -29.93
CA GLU A 445 24.12 -11.98 -30.93
C GLU A 445 22.69 -12.45 -31.17
N GLU A 446 22.44 -13.76 -31.22
CA GLU A 446 21.08 -14.33 -31.27
C GLU A 446 20.23 -13.91 -30.06
N GLU A 447 20.81 -14.00 -28.86
CA GLU A 447 20.14 -13.63 -27.62
C GLU A 447 19.91 -12.11 -27.53
N ARG A 448 20.84 -11.30 -28.05
CA ARG A 448 20.69 -9.85 -28.20
C ARG A 448 19.48 -9.52 -29.06
N GLN A 449 19.39 -10.12 -30.24
CA GLN A 449 18.26 -9.91 -31.17
C GLN A 449 16.94 -10.41 -30.59
N ARG A 450 16.94 -11.52 -29.87
CA ARG A 450 15.76 -12.03 -29.17
C ARG A 450 15.25 -11.04 -28.12
N LEU A 451 16.13 -10.55 -27.24
CA LEU A 451 15.77 -9.54 -26.23
C LEU A 451 15.22 -8.26 -26.88
N LEU A 452 15.84 -7.83 -27.99
CA LEU A 452 15.36 -6.68 -28.76
C LEU A 452 13.95 -6.93 -29.33
N LYS A 453 13.67 -8.08 -29.94
CA LYS A 453 12.33 -8.42 -30.45
C LYS A 453 11.26 -8.42 -29.34
N GLU A 454 11.59 -8.98 -28.18
CA GLU A 454 10.64 -9.11 -27.07
C GLU A 454 10.32 -7.78 -26.36
N HIS A 455 11.30 -6.86 -26.30
CA HIS A 455 11.21 -5.66 -25.48
C HIS A 455 11.12 -4.34 -26.25
N ALA A 456 11.69 -4.24 -27.45
CA ALA A 456 11.78 -2.97 -28.17
C ALA A 456 10.39 -2.44 -28.56
N SER A 457 9.49 -3.31 -29.03
CA SER A 457 8.10 -2.95 -29.37
C SER A 457 7.34 -2.39 -28.16
N LYS A 458 7.51 -3.01 -26.99
CA LYS A 458 6.89 -2.57 -25.71
C LYS A 458 7.49 -1.27 -25.18
N LEU A 459 8.73 -0.97 -25.53
CA LEU A 459 9.45 0.23 -25.12
C LEU A 459 9.48 1.30 -26.22
N LEU A 460 8.60 1.21 -27.21
CA LEU A 460 8.46 2.25 -28.22
C LEU A 460 8.16 3.59 -27.53
N GLY A 461 8.99 4.61 -27.79
CA GLY A 461 8.92 5.90 -27.10
C GLY A 461 9.66 5.99 -25.76
N PHE A 462 10.21 4.89 -25.24
CA PHE A 462 11.02 4.88 -24.00
C PHE A 462 12.32 4.06 -24.14
N LEU A 463 12.66 3.66 -25.37
CA LEU A 463 13.87 2.91 -25.67
C LEU A 463 15.12 3.78 -25.45
N PRO A 464 16.09 3.34 -24.61
CA PRO A 464 17.32 4.09 -24.40
C PRO A 464 18.19 4.19 -25.65
N LYS A 465 19.05 5.21 -25.69
CA LYS A 465 20.03 5.41 -26.78
C LYS A 465 21.06 4.28 -26.80
N GLY A 466 21.47 3.87 -28.00
CA GLY A 466 22.51 2.84 -28.19
C GLY A 466 22.06 1.41 -27.90
N VAL A 467 20.75 1.13 -27.94
CA VAL A 467 20.17 -0.22 -27.86
C VAL A 467 20.11 -0.88 -29.26
N ILE A 468 19.76 -0.10 -30.28
CA ILE A 468 19.85 -0.48 -31.70
C ILE A 468 21.23 0.00 -32.20
N ARG A 469 22.05 -0.93 -32.69
CA ARG A 469 23.44 -0.64 -33.12
C ARG A 469 23.50 -0.25 -34.60
N ASN A 470 22.88 -1.04 -35.47
CA ASN A 470 22.99 -0.92 -36.94
C ASN A 470 21.60 -0.90 -37.62
N GLU A 471 21.56 -0.54 -38.91
CA GLU A 471 20.34 -0.61 -39.73
C GLU A 471 19.79 -2.03 -39.86
N GLN A 472 20.67 -3.05 -39.82
CA GLN A 472 20.28 -4.47 -39.77
C GLN A 472 19.43 -4.80 -38.53
N ASP A 473 19.64 -4.10 -37.41
CA ASP A 473 18.81 -4.29 -36.22
C ASP A 473 17.40 -3.72 -36.41
N LEU A 474 17.25 -2.68 -37.24
CA LEU A 474 15.95 -2.08 -37.56
C LEU A 474 15.14 -2.95 -38.52
N GLU A 475 15.78 -3.75 -39.37
CA GLU A 475 15.13 -4.70 -40.27
C GLU A 475 14.44 -5.85 -39.53
N LEU A 476 14.81 -6.10 -38.27
CA LEU A 476 14.17 -7.11 -37.40
C LEU A 476 12.75 -6.73 -36.96
N PHE A 477 12.29 -5.50 -37.24
CA PHE A 477 11.03 -4.94 -36.76
C PHE A 477 10.10 -4.49 -37.89
N ASP A 478 8.82 -4.39 -37.57
CA ASP A 478 7.76 -3.95 -38.50
C ASP A 478 7.94 -2.47 -38.93
N ASP A 479 7.36 -2.12 -40.07
CA ASP A 479 7.49 -0.78 -40.65
C ASP A 479 6.90 0.34 -39.76
N ASP A 480 5.90 0.02 -38.95
CA ASP A 480 5.32 0.95 -37.96
C ASP A 480 6.31 1.28 -36.84
N PHE A 481 7.09 0.30 -36.39
CA PHE A 481 8.15 0.51 -35.41
C PHE A 481 9.26 1.40 -36.00
N LYS A 482 9.68 1.10 -37.24
CA LYS A 482 10.70 1.89 -37.95
C LYS A 482 10.29 3.35 -38.08
N ARG A 483 9.07 3.63 -38.55
CA ARG A 483 8.55 5.00 -38.72
C ARG A 483 8.55 5.80 -37.42
N ASN A 484 8.04 5.21 -36.34
CA ASN A 484 7.94 5.87 -35.04
C ASN A 484 9.31 6.08 -34.38
N TYR A 485 10.23 5.13 -34.53
CA TYR A 485 11.60 5.26 -34.03
C TYR A 485 12.40 6.33 -34.82
N SER A 486 12.32 6.32 -36.15
CA SER A 486 13.02 7.29 -37.01
C SER A 486 12.45 8.71 -36.91
N GLY A 487 11.11 8.83 -36.81
CA GLY A 487 10.44 10.13 -36.69
C GLY A 487 10.87 10.88 -35.43
N ARG A 488 11.11 10.17 -34.33
CA ARG A 488 11.57 10.77 -33.07
C ARG A 488 13.06 11.11 -33.08
N GLN A 489 13.91 10.33 -33.76
CA GLN A 489 15.31 10.73 -33.93
C GLN A 489 15.45 12.05 -34.69
N ARG A 490 14.58 12.32 -35.68
CA ARG A 490 14.52 13.64 -36.33
C ARG A 490 14.11 14.75 -35.37
N ASN A 491 13.09 14.54 -34.54
CA ASN A 491 12.62 15.54 -33.56
C ASN A 491 13.61 15.81 -32.42
N ILE A 492 14.50 14.86 -32.08
CA ILE A 492 15.55 15.06 -31.06
C ILE A 492 16.69 15.97 -31.59
N HIS A 493 16.88 16.03 -32.90
CA HIS A 493 17.90 16.89 -33.54
C HIS A 493 17.34 18.25 -33.99
N SER A 494 16.02 18.49 -33.94
CA SER A 494 15.45 19.83 -33.96
C SER A 494 15.47 20.38 -32.53
N ALA A 495 16.47 21.20 -32.22
CA ALA A 495 16.67 21.82 -30.92
C ALA A 495 15.58 22.85 -30.58
N GLU A 496 14.39 22.38 -30.21
CA GLU A 496 13.27 23.28 -29.85
C GLU A 496 12.32 22.70 -28.78
N GLY A 497 12.75 21.73 -27.98
CA GLY A 497 11.84 21.03 -27.05
C GLY A 497 12.47 20.56 -25.75
N TRP A 498 13.19 21.46 -25.06
CA TRP A 498 13.47 21.35 -23.62
C TRP A 498 13.52 22.76 -23.02
N GLU A 499 12.35 23.40 -22.93
CA GLU A 499 12.05 24.36 -21.86
C GLU A 499 11.01 23.74 -20.93
#